data_AF-A0A5J4R193-F1
#
_entry.id   AF-A0A5J4R193-F1
#
_cell.length_a   1.000
_cell.length_b   1.000
_cell.length_c   1.000
_cell.angle_alpha   90.00
_cell.angle_beta   90.00
_cell.angle_gamma   90.00
#
_symmetry.space_group_name_H-M   'P 1'
#
loop_
_entity.id
_entity.type
_entity.pdbx_description
1 polymer ?
#
loop_
_entity_poly.entity_id
_entity_poly.type
_entity_poly.pdbx_seq_one_letter_code
_entity_poly.pdbx_strand_id
1 'polypeptide(L)'
;MGATRNLYEKLIISFGELCKIAEPDTSTLDLFKTKLEQLINKIKDFYLFPLLLSDNFYDCLNRETVNFHEEQKLLSKELYICSGKLLFSFENTSRKIDYSWIIEFHRTELPFKQTLGWDIDEIIEAGDMLKSFFFSMNLKWLKIKTEKEYLIYRQKIRSIENKMLIGKHKDESIEFSVYKNVEKYFLESIQEYRDFIIGNYPSIKEEFSLCCYNIRAYLVPRKYNKENDIAIFINLYKNSEDNSVYLHPLYIDFAYRFSNYEEIKLKPLSASHSLFNEENPQKYSHAFSKQSIYHELNRIFVYKSDFQSQIDYLIYILRARLYSVKKTDENTTLVINIKGVEKKCKIFFDLIPNINTSVNN
;
A
#
# COMPACT_ATOMS: atom_id res chain seq x y z
N MET A 1 -3.94 8.92 -17.06
CA MET A 1 -4.37 7.72 -16.30
C MET A 1 -3.11 7.03 -15.85
N GLY A 2 -2.86 6.94 -14.54
CA GLY A 2 -1.68 6.24 -14.00
C GLY A 2 -1.61 4.78 -14.44
N ALA A 3 -0.40 4.23 -14.58
CA ALA A 3 -0.19 2.86 -15.06
C ALA A 3 -0.85 1.82 -14.15
N THR A 4 -0.74 2.01 -12.83
CA THR A 4 -1.36 1.15 -11.82
C THR A 4 -2.89 1.08 -11.96
N ARG A 5 -3.55 2.21 -12.24
CA ARG A 5 -5.01 2.20 -12.48
C ARG A 5 -5.40 1.46 -13.74
N ASN A 6 -4.72 1.74 -14.84
CA ASN A 6 -5.00 1.07 -16.10
C ASN A 6 -4.91 -0.46 -15.94
N LEU A 7 -3.87 -0.94 -15.24
CA LEU A 7 -3.67 -2.37 -15.03
C LEU A 7 -4.66 -2.98 -14.04
N TYR A 8 -5.10 -2.24 -13.03
CA TYR A 8 -6.20 -2.67 -12.17
C TYR A 8 -7.53 -2.77 -12.94
N GLU A 9 -7.87 -1.76 -13.75
CA GLU A 9 -9.07 -1.78 -14.59
C GLU A 9 -9.02 -2.97 -15.57
N LYS A 10 -7.84 -3.30 -16.12
CA LYS A 10 -7.63 -4.51 -16.95
C LYS A 10 -7.83 -5.82 -16.19
N LEU A 11 -7.45 -5.89 -14.91
CA LEU A 11 -7.74 -7.08 -14.07
C LEU A 11 -9.24 -7.25 -13.86
N ILE A 12 -9.96 -6.16 -13.57
CA ILE A 12 -11.43 -6.20 -13.43
C ILE A 12 -12.08 -6.62 -14.75
N ILE A 13 -11.62 -6.09 -15.88
CA ILE A 13 -12.11 -6.49 -17.21
C ILE A 13 -11.85 -7.97 -17.44
N SER A 14 -10.63 -8.46 -17.15
CA SER A 14 -10.28 -9.88 -17.29
C SER A 14 -11.18 -10.77 -16.43
N PHE A 15 -11.44 -10.37 -15.18
CA PHE A 15 -12.40 -11.06 -14.32
C PHE A 15 -13.80 -11.10 -14.95
N GLY A 16 -14.26 -9.98 -15.51
CA GLY A 16 -15.55 -9.91 -16.21
C GLY A 16 -15.62 -10.77 -17.48
N GLU A 17 -14.53 -10.88 -18.23
CA GLU A 17 -14.41 -11.78 -19.38
C GLU A 17 -14.53 -13.23 -18.94
N LEU A 18 -13.77 -13.65 -17.91
CA LEU A 18 -13.82 -15.01 -17.36
C LEU A 18 -15.23 -15.41 -16.93
N CYS A 19 -15.95 -14.51 -16.24
CA CYS A 19 -17.31 -14.76 -15.79
C CYS A 19 -18.35 -14.88 -16.91
N LYS A 20 -18.01 -14.46 -18.14
CA LYS A 20 -18.89 -14.51 -19.32
C LYS A 20 -18.58 -15.65 -20.27
N ILE A 21 -17.46 -16.36 -20.09
CA ILE A 21 -17.12 -17.53 -20.93
C ILE A 21 -18.19 -18.59 -20.72
N ALA A 22 -18.87 -18.95 -21.80
CA ALA A 22 -19.91 -19.97 -21.79
C ALA A 22 -19.28 -21.38 -21.86
N GLU A 23 -19.92 -22.33 -21.20
CA GLU A 23 -19.52 -23.73 -21.28
C GLU A 23 -19.92 -24.35 -22.65
N PRO A 24 -19.16 -25.33 -23.18
CA PRO A 24 -17.82 -25.78 -22.78
C PRO A 24 -16.75 -25.17 -23.68
N ASP A 25 -16.58 -23.84 -23.66
CA ASP A 25 -15.57 -23.18 -24.51
C ASP A 25 -14.17 -23.20 -23.87
N THR A 26 -13.57 -24.39 -23.83
CA THR A 26 -12.22 -24.61 -23.28
C THR A 26 -11.15 -23.83 -24.04
N SER A 27 -11.29 -23.70 -25.37
CA SER A 27 -10.36 -22.94 -26.20
C SER A 27 -10.32 -21.46 -25.83
N THR A 28 -11.48 -20.86 -25.56
CA THR A 28 -11.56 -19.47 -25.08
C THR A 28 -11.04 -19.34 -23.65
N LEU A 29 -11.25 -20.33 -22.78
CA LEU A 29 -10.71 -20.32 -21.43
C LEU A 29 -9.17 -20.40 -21.41
N ASP A 30 -8.57 -21.25 -22.25
CA ASP A 30 -7.11 -21.34 -22.36
C ASP A 30 -6.51 -20.05 -22.93
N LEU A 31 -7.13 -19.47 -23.98
CA LEU A 31 -6.72 -18.18 -24.51
C LEU A 31 -6.81 -17.07 -23.44
N PHE A 32 -7.86 -17.10 -22.62
CA PHE A 32 -8.03 -16.18 -21.50
C PHE A 32 -6.90 -16.35 -20.48
N LYS A 33 -6.56 -17.58 -20.10
CA LYS A 33 -5.47 -17.88 -19.15
C LYS A 33 -4.14 -17.31 -19.62
N THR A 34 -3.79 -17.47 -20.89
CA THR A 34 -2.57 -16.87 -21.47
C THR A 34 -2.57 -15.33 -21.36
N LYS A 35 -3.70 -14.67 -21.66
CA LYS A 35 -3.79 -13.19 -21.55
C LYS A 35 -3.69 -12.73 -20.09
N LEU A 36 -4.33 -13.45 -19.18
CA LEU A 36 -4.29 -13.14 -17.75
C LEU A 36 -2.87 -13.33 -17.17
N GLU A 37 -2.16 -14.38 -17.59
CA GLU A 37 -0.76 -14.60 -17.24
C GLU A 37 0.13 -13.44 -17.68
N GLN A 38 0.00 -13.00 -18.93
CA GLN A 38 0.74 -11.84 -19.45
C GLN A 38 0.47 -10.57 -18.64
N LEU A 39 -0.80 -10.32 -18.28
CA LEU A 39 -1.17 -9.17 -17.45
C LEU A 39 -0.55 -9.25 -16.05
N ILE A 40 -0.60 -10.41 -15.41
CA ILE A 40 -0.04 -10.64 -14.07
C ILE A 40 1.48 -10.50 -14.08
N ASN A 41 2.15 -11.09 -15.07
CA ASN A 41 3.60 -10.97 -15.23
C ASN A 41 4.00 -9.51 -15.43
N LYS A 42 3.26 -8.77 -16.27
CA LYS A 42 3.48 -7.33 -16.42
C LYS A 42 3.35 -6.57 -15.08
N ILE A 43 2.35 -6.88 -14.26
CA ILE A 43 2.20 -6.23 -12.95
C ILE A 43 3.37 -6.53 -12.02
N LYS A 44 3.85 -7.79 -12.02
CA LYS A 44 4.95 -8.26 -11.19
C LYS A 44 6.31 -7.69 -11.62
N ASP A 45 6.60 -7.70 -12.91
CA ASP A 45 7.89 -7.25 -13.47
C ASP A 45 8.20 -5.78 -13.14
N PHE A 46 7.17 -4.97 -12.94
CA PHE A 46 7.26 -3.55 -12.62
C PHE A 46 6.83 -3.19 -11.19
N TYR A 47 6.67 -4.20 -10.32
CA TYR A 47 6.33 -4.03 -8.91
C TYR A 47 5.17 -3.04 -8.66
N LEU A 48 4.14 -3.03 -9.51
CA LEU A 48 3.12 -1.98 -9.50
C LEU A 48 2.27 -2.02 -8.23
N PHE A 49 1.76 -3.20 -7.90
CA PHE A 49 0.98 -3.43 -6.69
C PHE A 49 1.14 -4.87 -6.20
N PRO A 50 0.97 -5.13 -4.89
CA PRO A 50 1.07 -6.47 -4.35
C PRO A 50 -0.13 -7.31 -4.81
N LEU A 51 0.13 -8.22 -5.75
CA LEU A 51 -0.80 -9.30 -6.10
C LEU A 51 -0.69 -10.42 -5.06
N LEU A 52 -1.79 -10.67 -4.35
CA LEU A 52 -1.90 -11.74 -3.35
C LEU A 52 -2.75 -12.88 -3.92
N LEU A 53 -2.15 -13.65 -4.83
CA LEU A 53 -2.76 -14.80 -5.52
C LEU A 53 -2.12 -16.09 -4.97
N SER A 54 -2.91 -17.15 -4.80
CA SER A 54 -2.44 -18.43 -4.27
C SER A 54 -1.61 -19.24 -5.27
N ASP A 55 -0.84 -20.23 -4.80
CA ASP A 55 -0.11 -21.14 -5.69
C ASP A 55 -1.06 -21.93 -6.59
N ASN A 56 -2.20 -22.37 -6.04
CA ASN A 56 -3.27 -23.04 -6.80
C ASN A 56 -3.78 -22.19 -7.97
N PHE A 57 -3.81 -20.86 -7.82
CA PHE A 57 -4.16 -19.96 -8.91
C PHE A 57 -3.15 -20.04 -10.06
N TYR A 58 -1.84 -20.01 -9.74
CA TYR A 58 -0.79 -20.12 -10.75
C TYR A 58 -0.77 -21.49 -11.42
N ASP A 59 -0.95 -22.56 -10.66
CA ASP A 59 -1.05 -23.91 -11.21
C ASP A 59 -2.23 -24.04 -12.17
N CYS A 60 -3.38 -23.46 -11.80
CA CYS A 60 -4.57 -23.42 -12.65
C CYS A 60 -4.34 -22.61 -13.93
N LEU A 61 -3.61 -21.49 -13.84
CA LEU A 61 -3.30 -20.61 -14.96
C LEU A 61 -2.42 -21.30 -16.02
N ASN A 62 -1.49 -22.16 -15.59
CA ASN A 62 -0.44 -22.72 -16.43
C ASN A 62 -0.74 -24.12 -17.00
N ARG A 63 -1.69 -24.86 -16.43
CA ARG A 63 -2.04 -26.22 -16.90
C ARG A 63 -3.03 -26.20 -18.05
N GLU A 64 -3.09 -27.26 -18.85
CA GLU A 64 -4.19 -27.45 -19.83
C GLU A 64 -5.53 -27.63 -19.11
N THR A 65 -6.62 -27.07 -19.66
CA THR A 65 -7.94 -27.18 -19.02
C THR A 65 -8.47 -28.62 -19.04
N VAL A 66 -8.67 -29.18 -17.85
CA VAL A 66 -9.21 -30.54 -17.66
C VAL A 66 -10.67 -30.50 -17.20
N ASN A 67 -11.04 -29.50 -16.41
CA ASN A 67 -12.40 -29.29 -15.91
C ASN A 67 -12.73 -27.80 -15.98
N PHE A 68 -13.51 -27.41 -16.99
CA PHE A 68 -13.88 -26.03 -17.26
C PHE A 68 -14.49 -25.34 -16.02
N HIS A 69 -15.45 -25.99 -15.37
CA HIS A 69 -16.18 -25.40 -14.25
C HIS A 69 -15.32 -25.19 -13.01
N GLU A 70 -14.51 -26.19 -12.63
CA GLU A 70 -13.66 -26.06 -11.45
C GLU A 70 -12.55 -25.03 -11.67
N GLU A 71 -11.98 -24.96 -12.89
CA GLU A 71 -10.98 -23.95 -13.24
C GLU A 71 -11.57 -22.54 -13.27
N GLN A 72 -12.72 -22.36 -13.96
CA GLN A 72 -13.42 -21.07 -13.99
C GLN A 72 -13.80 -20.62 -12.58
N LYS A 73 -14.28 -21.54 -11.74
CA LYS A 73 -14.64 -21.27 -10.34
C LYS A 73 -13.43 -20.81 -9.53
N LEU A 74 -12.30 -21.52 -9.60
CA LEU A 74 -11.09 -21.20 -8.85
C LEU A 74 -10.50 -19.85 -9.30
N LEU A 75 -10.31 -19.65 -10.60
CA LEU A 75 -9.75 -18.42 -11.15
C LEU A 75 -10.65 -17.22 -10.82
N SER A 76 -11.97 -17.38 -10.95
CA SER A 76 -12.94 -16.33 -10.64
C SER A 76 -12.95 -15.97 -9.15
N LYS A 77 -12.88 -16.97 -8.26
CA LYS A 77 -12.82 -16.77 -6.81
C LYS A 77 -11.59 -15.94 -6.43
N GLU A 78 -10.41 -16.34 -6.91
CA GLU A 78 -9.14 -15.67 -6.61
C GLU A 78 -9.07 -14.26 -7.19
N LEU A 79 -9.53 -14.06 -8.44
CA LEU A 79 -9.62 -12.73 -9.04
C LEU A 79 -10.60 -11.82 -8.31
N TYR A 80 -11.73 -12.35 -7.85
CA TYR A 80 -12.70 -11.60 -7.04
C TYR A 80 -12.09 -11.15 -5.71
N ILE A 81 -11.43 -12.06 -4.99
CA ILE A 81 -10.75 -11.76 -3.71
C ILE A 81 -9.62 -10.74 -3.94
N CYS A 82 -8.77 -10.99 -4.94
CA CYS A 82 -7.65 -10.11 -5.28
C CYS A 82 -8.13 -8.71 -5.65
N SER A 83 -9.13 -8.60 -6.55
CA SER A 83 -9.69 -7.32 -6.96
C SER A 83 -10.34 -6.58 -5.79
N GLY A 84 -11.02 -7.31 -4.90
CA GLY A 84 -11.54 -6.78 -3.64
C GLY A 84 -10.45 -6.23 -2.71
N LYS A 85 -9.30 -6.92 -2.60
CA LYS A 85 -8.16 -6.47 -1.76
C LYS A 85 -7.58 -5.18 -2.30
N LEU A 86 -7.48 -5.10 -3.62
CA LEU A 86 -7.02 -3.93 -4.34
C LEU A 86 -8.04 -2.78 -4.39
N LEU A 87 -9.33 -2.99 -4.07
CA LEU A 87 -10.27 -1.86 -3.93
C LEU A 87 -9.85 -0.90 -2.83
N PHE A 88 -9.17 -1.42 -1.80
CA PHE A 88 -8.64 -0.59 -0.74
C PHE A 88 -7.66 0.43 -1.32
N SER A 89 -6.93 0.11 -2.39
CA SER A 89 -6.06 1.07 -3.06
C SER A 89 -6.78 2.33 -3.55
N PHE A 90 -8.10 2.36 -3.66
CA PHE A 90 -8.85 3.50 -4.21
C PHE A 90 -9.63 4.30 -3.15
N GLU A 91 -9.26 4.19 -1.87
CA GLU A 91 -9.99 4.81 -0.74
C GLU A 91 -10.13 6.33 -0.82
N ASN A 92 -9.22 7.01 -1.52
CA ASN A 92 -9.23 8.47 -1.70
C ASN A 92 -10.09 8.92 -2.90
N THR A 93 -10.90 8.02 -3.46
CA THR A 93 -11.69 8.27 -4.67
C THR A 93 -13.13 7.85 -4.51
N SER A 94 -14.03 8.52 -5.22
CA SER A 94 -15.40 8.04 -5.43
C SER A 94 -15.45 6.74 -6.24
N ARG A 95 -14.38 6.41 -6.99
CA ARG A 95 -14.31 5.24 -7.88
C ARG A 95 -14.36 3.92 -7.13
N LYS A 96 -13.99 3.89 -5.85
CA LYS A 96 -14.08 2.67 -5.01
C LYS A 96 -15.48 2.07 -5.04
N ILE A 97 -16.51 2.91 -5.07
CA ILE A 97 -17.91 2.48 -5.14
C ILE A 97 -18.21 1.89 -6.53
N ASP A 98 -17.77 2.55 -7.60
CA ASP A 98 -17.99 2.05 -8.96
C ASP A 98 -17.31 0.69 -9.17
N TYR A 99 -16.03 0.57 -8.82
CA TYR A 99 -15.30 -0.69 -8.94
C TYR A 99 -15.91 -1.81 -8.10
N SER A 100 -16.40 -1.51 -6.89
CA SER A 100 -17.06 -2.53 -6.07
C SER A 100 -18.34 -3.04 -6.73
N TRP A 101 -19.14 -2.15 -7.33
CA TRP A 101 -20.32 -2.54 -8.09
C TRP A 101 -19.99 -3.36 -9.32
N ILE A 102 -18.93 -3.01 -10.05
CA ILE A 102 -18.49 -3.73 -11.25
C ILE A 102 -18.01 -5.14 -10.91
N ILE A 103 -17.19 -5.27 -9.86
CA ILE A 103 -16.70 -6.57 -9.39
C ILE A 103 -17.89 -7.44 -8.97
N GLU A 104 -18.85 -6.89 -8.23
CA GLU A 104 -20.07 -7.61 -7.86
C GLU A 104 -20.93 -7.98 -9.07
N PHE A 105 -21.05 -7.08 -10.04
CA PHE A 105 -21.75 -7.36 -11.30
C PHE A 105 -21.15 -8.59 -11.99
N HIS A 106 -19.83 -8.59 -12.21
CA HIS A 106 -19.13 -9.71 -12.84
C HIS A 106 -19.31 -11.02 -12.07
N ARG A 107 -19.23 -10.98 -10.73
CA ARG A 107 -19.50 -12.17 -9.91
C ARG A 107 -20.91 -12.71 -10.12
N THR A 108 -21.92 -11.83 -10.23
CA THR A 108 -23.32 -12.24 -10.41
C THR A 108 -23.63 -12.85 -11.79
N GLU A 109 -22.69 -12.77 -12.73
CA GLU A 109 -22.84 -13.41 -14.04
C GLU A 109 -22.53 -14.91 -14.01
N LEU A 110 -21.79 -15.38 -12.99
CA LEU A 110 -21.55 -16.80 -12.77
C LEU A 110 -22.81 -17.54 -12.26
N PRO A 111 -22.91 -18.85 -12.49
CA PRO A 111 -23.97 -19.66 -11.89
C PRO A 111 -23.93 -19.64 -10.36
N PHE A 112 -25.10 -19.59 -9.72
CA PHE A 112 -25.21 -19.55 -8.25
C PHE A 112 -24.38 -20.66 -7.57
N LYS A 113 -24.45 -21.90 -8.08
CA LYS A 113 -23.71 -23.06 -7.56
C LYS A 113 -22.19 -22.87 -7.55
N GLN A 114 -21.64 -22.20 -8.56
CA GLN A 114 -20.19 -21.94 -8.60
C GLN A 114 -19.79 -20.91 -7.54
N THR A 115 -20.63 -19.90 -7.29
CA THR A 115 -20.37 -18.84 -6.31
C THR A 115 -20.68 -19.24 -4.86
N LEU A 116 -21.57 -20.21 -4.64
CA LEU A 116 -21.99 -20.66 -3.30
C LEU A 116 -20.84 -21.34 -2.54
N GLY A 117 -19.94 -22.03 -3.24
CA GLY A 117 -18.77 -22.71 -2.67
C GLY A 117 -17.49 -21.87 -2.75
N TRP A 118 -17.58 -20.55 -2.62
CA TRP A 118 -16.40 -19.69 -2.55
C TRP A 118 -15.86 -19.53 -1.11
N ASP A 119 -16.54 -20.05 -0.09
CA ASP A 119 -16.08 -20.10 1.32
C ASP A 119 -15.47 -18.79 1.82
N ILE A 120 -16.08 -17.66 1.44
CA ILE A 120 -15.54 -16.33 1.77
C ILE A 120 -15.67 -16.06 3.28
N ASP A 121 -16.56 -16.76 3.97
CA ASP A 121 -16.72 -16.67 5.43
C ASP A 121 -15.44 -17.12 6.18
N GLU A 122 -14.79 -18.21 5.74
CA GLU A 122 -13.52 -18.69 6.33
C GLU A 122 -12.38 -17.69 6.13
N ILE A 123 -12.38 -17.01 5.00
CA ILE A 123 -11.42 -15.96 4.65
C ILE A 123 -11.60 -14.74 5.59
N ILE A 124 -12.81 -14.46 6.06
CA ILE A 124 -13.12 -13.37 7.01
C ILE A 124 -12.68 -13.73 8.44
N GLU A 125 -12.89 -14.99 8.84
CA GLU A 125 -12.63 -15.47 10.20
C GLU A 125 -11.14 -15.69 10.52
N ALA A 126 -10.30 -15.91 9.50
CA ALA A 126 -8.84 -16.12 9.65
C ALA A 126 -8.02 -14.89 10.13
N GLY A 127 -8.66 -13.83 10.62
CA GLY A 127 -8.04 -12.90 11.58
C GLY A 127 -7.39 -11.62 11.06
N ASP A 128 -7.04 -11.49 9.77
CA ASP A 128 -6.36 -10.27 9.26
C ASP A 128 -7.23 -9.32 8.43
N MET A 129 -8.48 -9.70 8.10
CA MET A 129 -9.34 -8.91 7.20
C MET A 129 -10.46 -8.11 7.88
N LEU A 130 -10.78 -8.39 9.14
CA LEU A 130 -11.81 -7.63 9.87
C LEU A 130 -11.38 -6.22 10.30
N LYS A 131 -10.07 -5.96 10.49
CA LYS A 131 -9.55 -4.61 10.81
C LYS A 131 -9.23 -3.76 9.58
N SER A 132 -9.11 -4.39 8.41
CA SER A 132 -8.61 -3.77 7.20
C SER A 132 -9.72 -3.54 6.18
N PHE A 133 -10.73 -2.72 6.51
CA PHE A 133 -11.61 -1.94 5.58
C PHE A 133 -12.13 -2.62 4.28
N PHE A 134 -12.14 -3.95 4.21
CA PHE A 134 -12.46 -4.76 3.04
C PHE A 134 -13.98 -4.76 2.74
N PHE A 135 -14.80 -4.47 3.75
CA PHE A 135 -16.23 -4.75 3.72
C PHE A 135 -17.13 -3.53 3.58
N SER A 136 -16.88 -2.73 2.54
CA SER A 136 -17.96 -1.94 1.93
C SER A 136 -18.38 -2.47 0.56
N MET A 137 -17.89 -3.66 0.14
CA MET A 137 -18.61 -4.48 -0.84
C MET A 137 -19.90 -4.97 -0.16
N ASN A 138 -21.02 -5.00 -0.88
CA ASN A 138 -22.34 -5.29 -0.29
C ASN A 138 -22.36 -6.69 0.37
N LEU A 139 -22.10 -6.77 1.68
CA LEU A 139 -22.26 -7.96 2.54
C LEU A 139 -23.66 -8.59 2.49
N LYS A 140 -24.60 -7.96 1.79
CA LYS A 140 -25.91 -8.52 1.47
C LYS A 140 -25.79 -9.89 0.79
N TRP A 141 -24.73 -10.14 0.03
CA TRP A 141 -24.57 -11.40 -0.66
C TRP A 141 -24.21 -12.58 0.27
N LEU A 142 -23.50 -12.36 1.39
CA LEU A 142 -23.25 -13.41 2.41
C LEU A 142 -24.55 -13.96 3.02
N LYS A 143 -25.65 -13.22 2.87
CA LYS A 143 -26.98 -13.63 3.35
C LYS A 143 -27.80 -14.36 2.29
N ILE A 144 -27.33 -14.43 1.04
CA ILE A 144 -28.00 -15.13 -0.06
C ILE A 144 -27.74 -16.62 0.09
N LYS A 145 -28.77 -17.38 0.47
CA LYS A 145 -28.67 -18.84 0.69
C LYS A 145 -29.35 -19.65 -0.40
N THR A 146 -30.14 -19.01 -1.25
CA THR A 146 -30.93 -19.67 -2.29
C THR A 146 -30.67 -19.07 -3.67
N GLU A 147 -30.87 -19.89 -4.71
CA GLU A 147 -30.76 -19.45 -6.10
C GLU A 147 -31.77 -18.35 -6.44
N LYS A 148 -32.98 -18.42 -5.87
CA LYS A 148 -34.02 -17.40 -6.06
C LYS A 148 -33.56 -16.03 -5.54
N GLU A 149 -32.99 -15.97 -4.33
CA GLU A 149 -32.43 -14.73 -3.77
C GLU A 149 -31.26 -14.21 -4.62
N TYR A 150 -30.43 -15.12 -5.14
CA TYR A 150 -29.31 -14.78 -6.02
C TYR A 150 -29.79 -14.12 -7.32
N LEU A 151 -30.82 -14.67 -7.96
CA LEU A 151 -31.39 -14.11 -9.19
C LEU A 151 -32.04 -12.74 -8.96
N ILE A 152 -32.73 -12.54 -7.83
CA ILE A 152 -33.26 -11.23 -7.44
C ILE A 152 -32.12 -10.22 -7.24
N TYR A 153 -31.03 -10.64 -6.58
CA TYR A 153 -29.87 -9.80 -6.39
C TYR A 153 -29.20 -9.44 -7.72
N ARG A 154 -28.99 -10.42 -8.62
CA ARG A 154 -28.45 -10.19 -9.97
C ARG A 154 -29.27 -9.15 -10.75
N GLN A 155 -30.60 -9.23 -10.72
CA GLN A 155 -31.47 -8.24 -11.37
C GLN A 155 -31.27 -6.83 -10.78
N LYS A 156 -31.12 -6.72 -9.46
CA LYS A 156 -30.81 -5.45 -8.81
C LYS A 156 -29.45 -4.90 -9.21
N ILE A 157 -28.43 -5.75 -9.33
CA ILE A 157 -27.09 -5.30 -9.74
C ILE A 157 -27.08 -4.84 -11.20
N ARG A 158 -27.77 -5.56 -12.09
CA ARG A 158 -27.96 -5.17 -13.49
C ARG A 158 -28.66 -3.81 -13.66
N SER A 159 -29.60 -3.45 -12.79
CA SER A 159 -30.23 -2.11 -12.86
C SER A 159 -29.28 -0.96 -12.45
N ILE A 160 -28.19 -1.27 -11.75
CA ILE A 160 -27.13 -0.33 -11.39
C ILE A 160 -26.05 -0.26 -12.48
N GLU A 161 -25.87 -1.30 -13.30
CA GLU A 161 -24.87 -1.39 -14.38
C GLU A 161 -24.82 -0.15 -15.29
N ASN A 162 -25.98 0.37 -15.68
CA ASN A 162 -26.09 1.59 -16.50
C ASN A 162 -25.45 2.83 -15.87
N LYS A 163 -25.16 2.80 -14.57
CA LYS A 163 -24.53 3.88 -13.80
C LYS A 163 -23.04 3.63 -13.54
N MET A 164 -22.48 2.49 -13.92
CA MET A 164 -21.07 2.15 -13.70
C MET A 164 -20.20 2.82 -14.79
N LEU A 165 -19.10 3.47 -14.40
CA LEU A 165 -18.31 4.32 -15.30
C LEU A 165 -16.80 3.98 -15.27
N ILE A 166 -16.41 2.79 -15.75
CA ILE A 166 -14.99 2.47 -16.00
C ILE A 166 -14.43 3.42 -17.06
N GLY A 167 -13.24 3.97 -16.85
CA GLY A 167 -12.50 4.74 -17.85
C GLY A 167 -13.06 6.13 -18.21
N LYS A 168 -14.25 6.52 -17.74
CA LYS A 168 -14.86 7.82 -18.04
C LYS A 168 -14.38 8.96 -17.14
N HIS A 169 -13.75 8.63 -16.00
CA HIS A 169 -13.22 9.62 -15.06
C HIS A 169 -11.78 9.99 -15.42
N LYS A 170 -11.53 11.29 -15.65
CA LYS A 170 -10.19 11.85 -15.85
C LYS A 170 -9.44 11.96 -14.52
N ASP A 171 -8.10 11.97 -14.59
CA ASP A 171 -7.26 12.33 -13.45
C ASP A 171 -7.47 13.79 -13.10
N GLU A 172 -7.49 14.11 -11.81
CA GLU A 172 -7.44 15.50 -11.37
C GLU A 172 -6.04 16.05 -11.66
N SER A 173 -5.96 17.07 -12.51
CA SER A 173 -4.71 17.78 -12.76
C SER A 173 -4.36 18.68 -11.58
N ILE A 174 -3.08 18.70 -11.23
CA ILE A 174 -2.54 19.71 -10.31
C ILE A 174 -2.39 21.00 -11.10
N GLU A 175 -2.75 22.14 -10.49
CA GLU A 175 -2.43 23.43 -11.10
C GLU A 175 -0.90 23.56 -11.23
N PHE A 176 -0.43 24.03 -12.39
CA PHE A 176 1.00 24.06 -12.69
C PHE A 176 1.80 24.92 -11.71
N SER A 177 1.22 26.03 -11.25
CA SER A 177 1.77 26.92 -10.22
C SER A 177 2.02 26.17 -8.91
N VAL A 178 1.00 25.47 -8.41
CA VAL A 178 1.03 24.63 -7.20
C VAL A 178 2.10 23.55 -7.35
N TYR A 179 2.09 22.82 -8.46
CA TYR A 179 3.08 21.78 -8.72
C TYR A 179 4.51 22.33 -8.67
N LYS A 180 4.78 23.47 -9.31
CA LYS A 180 6.11 24.09 -9.32
C LYS A 180 6.56 24.55 -7.94
N ASN A 181 5.64 25.07 -7.12
CA ASN A 181 5.95 25.45 -5.74
C ASN A 181 6.33 24.23 -4.89
N VAL A 182 5.55 23.15 -4.99
CA VAL A 182 5.82 21.89 -4.29
C VAL A 182 7.14 21.29 -4.76
N GLU A 183 7.36 21.20 -6.08
CA GLU A 183 8.59 20.67 -6.68
C GLU A 183 9.82 21.41 -6.19
N LYS A 184 9.80 22.75 -6.23
CA LYS A 184 10.91 23.57 -5.76
C LYS A 184 11.23 23.29 -4.29
N TYR A 185 10.24 23.41 -3.41
CA TYR A 185 10.43 23.20 -1.97
C TYR A 185 10.94 21.77 -1.67
N PHE A 186 10.40 20.77 -2.37
CA PHE A 186 10.76 19.38 -2.19
C PHE A 186 12.22 19.11 -2.59
N LEU A 187 12.65 19.63 -3.75
CA LEU A 187 14.01 19.49 -4.25
C LEU A 187 15.02 20.23 -3.36
N GLU A 188 14.72 21.46 -2.96
CA GLU A 188 15.56 22.24 -2.02
C GLU A 188 15.72 21.49 -0.69
N SER A 189 14.62 20.99 -0.12
CA SER A 189 14.63 20.23 1.14
C SER A 189 15.50 18.97 1.09
N ILE A 190 15.44 18.23 -0.03
CA ILE A 190 16.26 17.02 -0.21
C ILE A 190 17.74 17.38 -0.35
N GLN A 191 18.04 18.44 -1.10
CA GLN A 191 19.40 18.89 -1.29
C GLN A 191 20.02 19.32 0.03
N GLU A 192 19.32 20.14 0.82
CA GLU A 192 19.76 20.56 2.16
C GLU A 192 20.01 19.35 3.09
N TYR A 193 19.11 18.37 3.07
CA TYR A 193 19.26 17.13 3.84
C TYR A 193 20.52 16.35 3.45
N ARG A 194 20.76 16.17 2.15
CA ARG A 194 21.93 15.45 1.62
C ARG A 194 23.22 16.19 1.94
N ASP A 195 23.26 17.50 1.72
CA ASP A 195 24.43 18.33 2.00
C ASP A 195 24.79 18.32 3.48
N PHE A 196 23.78 18.36 4.36
CA PHE A 196 24.02 18.25 5.80
C PHE A 196 24.66 16.91 6.17
N ILE A 197 24.16 15.78 5.65
CA ILE A 197 24.72 14.46 5.93
C ILE A 197 26.12 14.31 5.36
N ILE A 198 26.34 14.74 4.12
CA ILE A 198 27.66 14.66 3.46
C ILE A 198 28.68 15.53 4.21
N GLY A 199 28.28 16.71 4.68
CA GLY A 199 29.15 17.63 5.42
C GLY A 199 29.47 17.18 6.85
N ASN A 200 28.52 16.58 7.56
CA ASN A 200 28.66 16.28 9.00
C ASN A 200 28.92 14.80 9.30
N TYR A 201 28.42 13.88 8.45
CA TYR A 201 28.48 12.43 8.66
C TYR A 201 28.99 11.67 7.40
N PRO A 202 30.11 12.10 6.78
CA PRO A 202 30.57 11.54 5.50
C PRO A 202 30.87 10.03 5.56
N SER A 203 31.32 9.52 6.71
CA SER A 203 31.71 8.12 6.91
C SER A 203 30.54 7.14 7.01
N ILE A 204 29.34 7.64 7.32
CA ILE A 204 28.13 6.82 7.51
C ILE A 204 26.98 7.27 6.61
N LYS A 205 27.24 8.13 5.62
CA LYS A 205 26.22 8.70 4.73
C LYS A 205 25.33 7.65 4.05
N GLU A 206 25.90 6.48 3.74
CA GLU A 206 25.20 5.37 3.07
C GLU A 206 24.20 4.64 3.98
N GLU A 207 24.33 4.81 5.30
CA GLU A 207 23.41 4.26 6.30
C GLU A 207 22.11 5.10 6.42
N PHE A 208 22.12 6.33 5.89
CA PHE A 208 20.94 7.19 5.88
C PHE A 208 19.99 6.81 4.74
N SER A 209 18.75 6.46 5.08
CA SER A 209 17.75 5.92 4.15
C SER A 209 17.35 6.89 3.04
N LEU A 210 17.55 8.20 3.21
CA LEU A 210 17.15 9.21 2.21
C LEU A 210 18.35 9.85 1.50
N CYS A 211 19.58 9.55 1.91
CA CYS A 211 20.77 10.25 1.42
C CYS A 211 21.24 9.74 0.05
N CYS A 212 21.27 8.42 -0.13
CA CYS A 212 21.91 7.77 -1.28
C CYS A 212 20.96 6.98 -2.18
N TYR A 213 19.65 7.23 -2.08
CA TYR A 213 18.64 6.46 -2.80
C TYR A 213 17.96 7.27 -3.89
N ASN A 214 17.45 6.57 -4.91
CA ASN A 214 16.51 7.13 -5.87
C ASN A 214 15.18 7.40 -5.14
N ILE A 215 14.64 8.59 -5.32
CA ILE A 215 13.43 9.05 -4.65
C ILE A 215 12.36 9.31 -5.71
N ARG A 216 11.21 8.66 -5.58
CA ARG A 216 10.00 9.05 -6.32
C ARG A 216 8.92 9.51 -5.38
N ALA A 217 8.37 10.68 -5.66
CA ALA A 217 7.34 11.32 -4.88
C ALA A 217 6.05 11.46 -5.68
N TYR A 218 4.92 11.36 -4.99
CA TYR A 218 3.59 11.39 -5.56
C TYR A 218 2.68 12.27 -4.71
N LEU A 219 1.90 13.13 -5.36
CA LEU A 219 1.02 14.08 -4.68
C LEU A 219 -0.39 13.52 -4.52
N VAL A 220 -0.93 13.52 -3.31
CA VAL A 220 -2.27 13.06 -2.99
C VAL A 220 -3.11 14.25 -2.52
N PRO A 221 -4.26 14.55 -3.16
CA PRO A 221 -5.12 15.64 -2.74
C PRO A 221 -5.83 15.30 -1.43
N ARG A 222 -5.80 16.19 -0.44
CA ARG A 222 -6.57 16.03 0.81
C ARG A 222 -7.93 16.69 0.67
N LYS A 223 -8.92 15.94 0.16
CA LYS A 223 -10.29 16.43 -0.04
C LYS A 223 -11.05 16.73 1.27
N TYR A 224 -10.58 16.19 2.40
CA TYR A 224 -11.25 16.33 3.68
C TYR A 224 -10.30 16.99 4.70
N ASN A 225 -10.62 18.23 5.05
CA ASN A 225 -10.29 18.95 6.29
C ASN A 225 -9.34 20.15 6.29
N LYS A 226 -8.54 20.46 5.27
CA LYS A 226 -7.77 21.73 5.25
C LYS A 226 -7.53 22.19 3.82
N GLU A 227 -8.08 23.36 3.47
CA GLU A 227 -7.73 24.07 2.23
C GLU A 227 -6.19 24.20 2.16
N ASN A 228 -5.61 24.02 0.98
CA ASN A 228 -4.19 24.20 0.68
C ASN A 228 -3.21 23.14 1.25
N ASP A 229 -3.69 22.08 1.92
CA ASP A 229 -2.83 20.97 2.36
C ASP A 229 -2.72 19.86 1.29
N ILE A 230 -1.49 19.47 0.95
CA ILE A 230 -1.16 18.40 0.01
C ILE A 230 -0.40 17.31 0.76
N ALA A 231 -0.76 16.05 0.57
CA ALA A 231 0.04 14.93 1.06
C ALA A 231 1.04 14.51 -0.01
N ILE A 232 2.29 14.28 0.40
CA ILE A 232 3.37 13.78 -0.46
C ILE A 232 3.71 12.37 0.01
N PHE A 233 3.55 11.40 -0.89
CA PHE A 233 3.98 10.04 -0.71
C PHE A 233 5.34 9.85 -1.36
N ILE A 234 6.30 9.25 -0.66
CA ILE A 234 7.69 9.14 -1.10
C ILE A 234 8.10 7.68 -1.06
N ASN A 235 8.50 7.14 -2.21
CA ASN A 235 9.10 5.81 -2.34
C ASN A 235 10.60 5.91 -2.56
N LEU A 236 11.32 5.00 -1.92
CA LEU A 236 12.77 4.89 -2.02
C LEU A 236 13.15 3.63 -2.79
N TYR A 237 14.08 3.77 -3.73
CA TYR A 237 14.58 2.67 -4.53
C TYR A 237 16.09 2.56 -4.37
N LYS A 238 16.58 1.33 -4.18
CA LYS A 238 18.02 1.06 -4.22
C LYS A 238 18.46 1.05 -5.67
N ASN A 239 19.23 2.07 -6.05
CA ASN A 239 20.04 2.04 -7.25
C ASN A 239 21.40 2.63 -6.90
N SER A 240 22.46 1.82 -7.00
CA SER A 240 23.82 2.27 -6.66
C SER A 240 24.34 3.36 -7.59
N GLU A 241 23.72 3.55 -8.74
CA GLU A 241 24.16 4.48 -9.79
C GLU A 241 23.25 5.70 -9.95
N ASP A 242 22.10 5.73 -9.25
CA ASP A 242 21.08 6.75 -9.45
C ASP A 242 20.48 7.22 -8.12
N ASN A 243 20.74 8.48 -7.78
CA ASN A 243 20.17 9.20 -6.64
C ASN A 243 19.16 10.28 -7.07
N SER A 244 18.60 10.15 -8.28
CA SER A 244 17.64 11.10 -8.82
C SER A 244 16.39 11.23 -7.93
N VAL A 245 15.79 12.40 -8.03
CA VAL A 245 14.55 12.74 -7.35
C VAL A 245 13.53 13.06 -8.43
N TYR A 246 12.38 12.39 -8.39
CA TYR A 246 11.29 12.61 -9.33
C TYR A 246 9.99 12.88 -8.58
N LEU A 247 9.30 13.96 -8.94
CA LEU A 247 7.96 14.26 -8.43
C LEU A 247 6.93 14.06 -9.54
N HIS A 248 6.01 13.12 -9.35
CA HIS A 248 4.99 12.81 -10.34
C HIS A 248 4.06 14.02 -10.60
N PRO A 249 3.76 14.36 -11.87
CA PRO A 249 3.10 15.62 -12.24
C PRO A 249 1.58 15.64 -12.03
N LEU A 250 0.97 14.51 -11.70
CA LEU A 250 -0.47 14.39 -11.50
C LEU A 250 -0.79 14.00 -10.06
N TYR A 251 -1.96 14.43 -9.57
CA TYR A 251 -2.51 13.91 -8.34
C TYR A 251 -2.75 12.41 -8.52
N ILE A 252 -2.23 11.65 -7.57
CA ILE A 252 -2.50 10.23 -7.48
C ILE A 252 -3.74 9.99 -6.62
N ASP A 253 -4.60 9.12 -7.11
CA ASP A 253 -5.89 8.81 -6.52
C ASP A 253 -5.83 7.50 -5.71
N PHE A 254 -4.63 6.93 -5.47
CA PHE A 254 -4.49 5.71 -4.68
C PHE A 254 -4.07 5.93 -3.23
N ALA A 255 -4.36 4.92 -2.42
CA ALA A 255 -3.86 4.75 -1.08
C ALA A 255 -2.35 4.44 -1.09
N TYR A 256 -1.72 4.92 -0.03
CA TYR A 256 -0.28 4.91 0.18
C TYR A 256 0.39 3.55 0.36
N ARG A 257 -0.37 2.50 0.65
CA ARG A 257 0.18 1.16 0.94
C ARG A 257 0.57 0.36 -0.32
N PHE A 258 0.57 0.99 -1.49
CA PHE A 258 0.85 0.35 -2.77
C PHE A 258 2.25 0.71 -3.27
N SER A 259 2.90 -0.29 -3.85
CA SER A 259 4.33 -0.27 -4.17
C SER A 259 4.68 0.83 -5.18
N ASN A 260 4.02 0.92 -6.34
CA ASN A 260 4.33 1.90 -7.38
C ASN A 260 3.07 2.43 -8.09
N TYR A 261 3.16 3.63 -8.68
CA TYR A 261 2.08 4.25 -9.47
C TYR A 261 2.34 4.23 -10.99
N GLU A 262 3.59 3.98 -11.34
CA GLU A 262 4.13 3.93 -12.70
C GLU A 262 5.03 2.70 -12.84
N GLU A 263 5.30 2.28 -14.08
CA GLU A 263 6.12 1.10 -14.35
C GLU A 263 7.57 1.33 -13.91
N ILE A 264 7.99 0.65 -12.84
CA ILE A 264 9.34 0.79 -12.28
C ILE A 264 9.92 -0.60 -12.04
N LYS A 265 11.06 -0.90 -12.68
CA LYS A 265 11.74 -2.19 -12.54
C LYS A 265 12.37 -2.41 -11.17
N LEU A 266 12.55 -1.35 -10.39
CA LEU A 266 13.12 -1.41 -9.05
C LEU A 266 12.01 -1.68 -8.03
N LYS A 267 12.25 -2.65 -7.16
CA LYS A 267 11.40 -2.89 -6.00
C LYS A 267 11.58 -1.74 -4.99
N PRO A 268 10.51 -1.12 -4.48
CA PRO A 268 10.64 -0.12 -3.43
C PRO A 268 11.23 -0.75 -2.17
N LEU A 269 12.18 -0.06 -1.55
CA LEU A 269 12.79 -0.46 -0.28
C LEU A 269 11.93 -0.03 0.91
N SER A 270 11.44 1.19 0.85
CA SER A 270 10.61 1.78 1.89
C SER A 270 9.78 2.90 1.31
N ALA A 271 8.79 3.31 2.10
CA ALA A 271 7.93 4.43 1.77
C ALA A 271 7.82 5.37 2.97
N SER A 272 7.57 6.65 2.71
CA SER A 272 7.36 7.65 3.75
C SER A 272 6.31 8.67 3.33
N HIS A 273 5.84 9.42 4.32
CA HIS A 273 4.80 10.43 4.17
C HIS A 273 5.30 11.78 4.63
N SER A 274 4.90 12.81 3.89
CA SER A 274 5.07 14.19 4.31
C SER A 274 3.81 14.97 3.98
N LEU A 275 3.57 16.03 4.75
CA LEU A 275 2.53 17.00 4.46
C LEU A 275 3.18 18.28 3.97
N PHE A 276 2.51 18.93 3.04
CA PHE A 276 2.88 20.22 2.50
C PHE A 276 1.67 21.13 2.60
N ASN A 277 1.89 22.40 2.92
CA ASN A 277 0.86 23.43 2.85
C ASN A 277 1.33 24.51 1.90
N GLU A 278 0.49 24.84 0.92
CA GLU A 278 0.86 25.77 -0.15
C GLU A 278 1.18 27.18 0.36
N GLU A 279 0.40 27.67 1.33
CA GLU A 279 0.58 29.01 1.90
C GLU A 279 1.75 29.07 2.89
N ASN A 280 2.03 27.95 3.56
CA ASN A 280 3.12 27.82 4.52
C ASN A 280 3.82 26.46 4.38
N PRO A 281 4.79 26.34 3.46
CA PRO A 281 5.53 25.10 3.21
C PRO A 281 6.20 24.50 4.45
N GLN A 282 6.58 25.34 5.41
CA GLN A 282 7.29 24.96 6.64
C GLN A 282 6.34 24.57 7.79
N LYS A 283 5.01 24.64 7.57
CA LYS A 283 3.99 24.32 8.58
C LYS A 283 4.15 22.92 9.18
N TYR A 284 4.66 21.97 8.39
CA TYR A 284 4.80 20.58 8.78
C TYR A 284 6.26 20.13 8.77
N SER A 285 6.64 19.33 9.76
CA SER A 285 7.90 18.60 9.71
C SER A 285 7.84 17.60 8.56
N HIS A 286 8.90 17.54 7.76
CA HIS A 286 9.00 16.69 6.58
C HIS A 286 10.13 15.67 6.74
N ALA A 287 10.08 14.62 5.91
CA ALA A 287 11.05 13.51 5.93
C ALA A 287 12.51 13.98 5.78
N PHE A 288 12.74 15.13 5.16
CA PHE A 288 14.07 15.70 4.91
C PHE A 288 14.50 16.78 5.92
N SER A 289 13.81 16.92 7.04
CA SER A 289 14.20 17.90 8.07
C SER A 289 15.44 17.43 8.87
N LYS A 290 16.15 18.37 9.52
CA LYS A 290 17.24 18.04 10.46
C LYS A 290 16.79 17.11 11.59
N GLN A 291 15.53 17.26 12.05
CA GLN A 291 14.97 16.38 13.06
C GLN A 291 14.93 14.92 12.58
N SER A 292 14.58 14.68 11.32
CA SER A 292 14.60 13.35 10.70
C SER A 292 16.02 12.76 10.64
N ILE A 293 17.05 13.59 10.41
CA ILE A 293 18.46 13.17 10.45
C ILE A 293 18.83 12.63 11.84
N TYR A 294 18.44 13.33 12.90
CA TYR A 294 18.70 12.87 14.28
C TYR A 294 17.93 11.60 14.63
N HIS A 295 16.70 11.45 14.15
CA HIS A 295 15.95 10.20 14.30
C HIS A 295 16.64 9.03 13.58
N GLU A 296 17.14 9.25 12.36
CA GLU A 296 17.90 8.22 11.63
C GLU A 296 19.22 7.88 12.32
N LEU A 297 19.95 8.85 12.86
CA LEU A 297 21.17 8.58 13.64
C LEU A 297 20.91 7.67 14.83
N ASN A 298 19.81 7.88 15.55
CA ASN A 298 19.41 7.00 16.65
C ASN A 298 19.12 5.58 16.15
N ARG A 299 18.43 5.46 15.01
CA ARG A 299 18.15 4.16 14.38
C ARG A 299 19.44 3.46 13.95
N ILE A 300 20.34 4.17 13.28
CA ILE A 300 21.65 3.66 12.83
C ILE A 300 22.45 3.19 14.04
N PHE A 301 22.51 4.00 15.10
CA PHE A 301 23.19 3.64 16.34
C PHE A 301 22.60 2.36 16.95
N VAL A 302 21.28 2.31 17.17
CA VAL A 302 20.63 1.13 17.75
C VAL A 302 20.85 -0.12 16.89
N TYR A 303 20.82 -0.01 15.56
CA TYR A 303 21.00 -1.15 14.67
C TYR A 303 22.45 -1.66 14.60
N LYS A 304 23.43 -0.76 14.69
CA LYS A 304 24.85 -1.09 14.47
C LYS A 304 25.66 -1.28 15.75
N SER A 305 25.18 -0.76 16.89
CA SER A 305 25.88 -0.89 18.17
C SER A 305 25.60 -2.24 18.84
N ASP A 306 26.54 -2.67 19.68
CA ASP A 306 26.33 -3.84 20.53
C ASP A 306 25.29 -3.56 21.62
N PHE A 307 24.72 -4.63 22.18
CA PHE A 307 23.64 -4.54 23.16
C PHE A 307 24.01 -3.70 24.40
N GLN A 308 25.27 -3.73 24.84
CA GLN A 308 25.71 -2.96 26.00
C GLN A 308 25.75 -1.46 25.68
N SER A 309 26.30 -1.10 24.52
CA SER A 309 26.26 0.27 24.00
C SER A 309 24.84 0.80 23.82
N GLN A 310 23.89 -0.04 23.37
CA GLN A 310 22.47 0.33 23.27
C GLN A 310 21.87 0.67 24.64
N ILE A 311 22.19 -0.11 25.67
CA ILE A 311 21.72 0.13 27.05
C ILE A 311 22.30 1.44 27.59
N ASP A 312 23.61 1.65 27.42
CA ASP A 312 24.27 2.85 27.94
C ASP A 312 23.73 4.12 27.28
N TYR A 313 23.45 4.04 25.98
CA TYR A 313 22.78 5.10 25.24
C TYR A 313 21.33 5.36 25.71
N LEU A 314 20.55 4.30 25.97
CA LEU A 314 19.20 4.43 26.54
C LEU A 314 19.23 5.08 27.93
N ILE A 315 20.17 4.67 28.79
CA ILE A 315 20.37 5.28 30.12
C ILE A 315 20.71 6.77 29.97
N TYR A 316 21.61 7.11 29.04
CA TYR A 316 21.97 8.49 28.75
C TYR A 316 20.75 9.33 28.34
N ILE A 317 19.93 8.85 27.38
CA ILE A 317 18.72 9.54 26.94
C ILE A 317 17.73 9.74 28.10
N LEU A 318 17.50 8.69 28.90
CA LEU A 318 16.57 8.78 30.03
C LEU A 318 17.05 9.78 31.09
N ARG A 319 18.36 9.83 31.36
CA ARG A 319 18.96 10.81 32.27
C ARG A 319 18.90 12.23 31.71
N ALA A 320 19.09 12.41 30.39
CA ALA A 320 18.90 13.70 29.74
C ALA A 320 17.44 14.22 29.86
N ARG A 321 16.47 13.30 29.98
CA ARG A 321 15.07 13.60 30.33
C ARG A 321 14.82 13.73 31.84
N LEU A 322 15.87 13.82 32.65
CA LEU A 322 15.85 13.98 34.11
C LEU A 322 15.23 12.79 34.86
N TYR A 323 15.18 11.61 34.26
CA TYR A 323 14.83 10.38 34.99
C TYR A 323 16.04 9.90 35.80
N SER A 324 15.80 9.44 37.03
CA SER A 324 16.81 8.69 37.79
C SER A 324 16.78 7.23 37.33
N VAL A 325 17.92 6.75 36.83
CA VAL A 325 18.07 5.42 36.23
C VAL A 325 19.23 4.68 36.88
N LYS A 326 18.94 3.47 37.39
CA LYS A 326 19.93 2.53 37.91
C LYS A 326 19.93 1.26 37.05
N LYS A 327 21.12 0.79 36.69
CA LYS A 327 21.32 -0.52 36.07
C LYS A 327 21.21 -1.58 37.16
N THR A 328 20.51 -2.68 36.88
CA THR A 328 20.53 -3.85 37.77
C THR A 328 21.66 -4.79 37.37
N ASP A 329 21.99 -5.76 38.22
CA ASP A 329 22.95 -6.82 37.90
C ASP A 329 22.49 -7.68 36.71
N GLU A 330 21.19 -7.70 36.44
CA GLU A 330 20.62 -8.23 35.19
C GLU A 330 20.83 -7.25 34.04
N ASN A 331 21.61 -7.66 33.03
CA ASN A 331 21.94 -6.84 31.85
C ASN A 331 20.73 -6.37 31.03
N THR A 332 19.52 -6.89 31.25
CA THR A 332 18.31 -6.52 30.48
C THR A 332 17.30 -5.71 31.29
N THR A 333 17.60 -5.35 32.53
CA THR A 333 16.63 -4.71 33.43
C THR A 333 17.16 -3.35 33.91
N LEU A 334 16.31 -2.32 33.85
CA LEU A 334 16.58 -0.99 34.41
C LEU A 334 15.58 -0.68 35.52
N VAL A 335 16.05 0.00 36.57
CA VAL A 335 15.17 0.66 37.54
C VAL A 335 15.08 2.13 37.16
N ILE A 336 13.88 2.57 36.79
CA ILE A 336 13.59 3.95 36.40
C ILE A 336 12.68 4.57 37.47
N ASN A 337 13.09 5.70 38.05
CA ASN A 337 12.24 6.49 38.94
C ASN A 337 11.46 7.51 38.12
N ILE A 338 10.13 7.36 38.09
CA ILE A 338 9.22 8.29 37.42
C ILE A 338 8.37 8.96 38.50
N LYS A 339 8.62 10.25 38.76
CA LYS A 339 7.87 11.07 39.73
C LYS A 339 7.82 10.46 41.14
N GLY A 340 8.92 9.89 41.62
CA GLY A 340 9.03 9.30 42.96
C GLY A 340 8.66 7.81 43.03
N VAL A 341 8.19 7.20 41.94
CA VAL A 341 7.86 5.77 41.89
C VAL A 341 8.93 5.01 41.10
N GLU A 342 9.56 4.03 41.75
CA GLU A 342 10.51 3.14 41.09
C GLU A 342 9.77 2.06 40.28
N LYS A 343 10.11 1.93 39.00
CA LYS A 343 9.64 0.87 38.12
C LYS A 343 10.80 0.04 37.61
N LYS A 344 10.69 -1.29 37.73
CA LYS A 344 11.57 -2.23 37.04
C LYS A 344 11.07 -2.41 35.61
N CYS A 345 11.91 -2.09 34.65
CA CYS A 345 11.61 -2.15 33.23
C CYS A 345 12.56 -3.14 32.58
N LYS A 346 12.01 -4.18 31.94
CA LYS A 346 12.77 -5.06 31.06
C LYS A 346 12.93 -4.37 29.70
N ILE A 347 14.15 -4.33 29.21
CA ILE A 347 14.49 -3.67 27.95
C ILE A 347 14.28 -4.66 26.81
N PHE A 348 13.60 -4.20 25.77
CA PHE A 348 13.49 -4.88 24.50
C PHE A 348 13.79 -3.86 23.40
N PHE A 349 14.76 -4.18 22.54
CA PHE A 349 14.97 -3.46 21.30
C PHE A 349 14.24 -4.21 20.21
N ASP A 350 13.17 -3.62 19.68
CA ASP A 350 12.52 -4.16 18.48
C ASP A 350 13.40 -3.82 17.28
N LEU A 351 14.08 -4.84 16.75
CA LEU A 351 14.96 -4.73 15.59
C LEU A 351 14.21 -4.86 14.25
N ILE A 352 12.88 -5.03 14.28
CA ILE A 352 12.08 -5.11 13.07
C ILE A 352 11.91 -3.69 12.50
N PRO A 353 12.32 -3.43 11.25
CA PRO A 353 12.12 -2.14 10.60
C PRO A 353 10.64 -1.97 10.21
N ASN A 354 9.77 -1.73 11.18
CA ASN A 354 8.40 -1.27 10.92
C ASN A 354 8.33 0.23 11.22
N ILE A 355 8.63 1.05 10.22
CA ILE A 355 8.08 2.41 10.16
C ILE A 355 6.61 2.26 9.72
N ASN A 356 5.81 1.68 10.61
CA ASN A 356 4.39 1.99 10.72
C ASN A 356 4.29 2.98 11.88
N THR A 357 4.85 4.17 11.72
CA THR A 357 4.36 5.32 12.49
C THR A 357 3.04 5.76 11.87
N SER A 358 2.01 4.96 12.11
CA SER A 358 0.63 5.42 12.06
C SER A 358 0.49 6.53 13.09
N VAL A 359 0.32 7.74 12.57
CA VAL A 359 -0.71 8.70 12.97
C VAL A 359 -1.15 8.57 14.43
N ASN A 360 -0.57 9.40 15.29
CA ASN A 360 -1.31 9.98 16.40
C ASN A 360 -1.23 11.50 16.23
N ASN A 361 -2.31 12.07 15.68
CA ASN A 361 -2.83 13.39 15.96
C ASN A 361 -4.33 13.36 15.68
#